data_AF-A0AAW2SY76-F1
#
_entry.id   AF-A0AAW2SY76-F1
#
_cell.length_a   1.000
_cell.length_b   1.000
_cell.length_c   1.000
_cell.angle_alpha   90.00
_cell.angle_beta   90.00
_cell.angle_gamma   90.00
#
_symmetry.space_group_name_H-M   'P 1'
#
loop_
_entity.id
_entity.type
_entity.pdbx_description
1 polymer ?
#
loop_
_entity_poly.entity_id
_entity_poly.type
_entity_poly.pdbx_seq_one_letter_code
_entity_poly.pdbx_strand_id
1 'polypeptide(L)'
;MENEIRRKPRILCLHSFRTSGKILQKMISRWPENVSGELDLVFADAPFPAEGKSDVEGIYDPPYFEWFQSDKEFKEFYNFEECLNYLEDFMLKHGPFDGVLGFSQGATLAAALPGMQKEGVALNRVPKIKFLIIISGGKFGGSKFGLPKLAAKAFSSPVNCPSLHII
;
A
#
# COMPACT_ATOMS: atom_id res chain seq x y z
N MET A 1 14.98 -18.16 -30.50
CA MET A 1 13.70 -17.68 -29.93
C MET A 1 13.99 -16.30 -29.39
N GLU A 2 13.37 -15.29 -29.98
CA GLU A 2 13.61 -13.88 -29.70
C GLU A 2 13.47 -13.61 -28.20
N ASN A 3 14.43 -12.86 -27.64
CA ASN A 3 14.30 -12.25 -26.33
C ASN A 3 13.15 -11.25 -26.41
N GLU A 4 11.91 -11.70 -26.18
CA GLU A 4 10.85 -10.79 -25.76
C GLU A 4 11.39 -10.06 -24.53
N ILE A 5 11.65 -8.77 -24.67
CA ILE A 5 12.00 -7.90 -23.54
C ILE A 5 10.79 -7.92 -22.61
N ARG A 6 10.83 -8.82 -21.63
CA ARG A 6 9.74 -8.99 -20.67
C ARG A 6 9.67 -7.69 -19.88
N ARG A 7 8.56 -6.95 -20.01
CA ARG A 7 8.39 -5.71 -19.26
C ARG A 7 8.45 -6.02 -17.76
N LYS A 8 9.21 -5.21 -17.01
CA LYS A 8 9.28 -5.32 -15.55
C LYS A 8 7.88 -5.12 -14.95
N PRO A 9 7.47 -5.92 -13.95
CA PRO A 9 6.22 -5.67 -13.24
C PRO A 9 6.25 -4.28 -12.61
N ARG A 10 5.22 -3.47 -12.90
CA ARG A 10 5.11 -2.12 -12.34
C ARG A 10 4.32 -2.16 -11.04
N ILE A 11 4.93 -1.70 -9.95
CA ILE A 11 4.41 -1.88 -8.59
C ILE A 11 4.24 -0.52 -7.91
N LEU A 12 3.02 -0.26 -7.44
CA LEU A 12 2.75 0.87 -6.55
C LEU A 12 3.23 0.54 -5.14
N CYS A 13 4.09 1.38 -4.57
CA CYS A 13 4.72 1.17 -3.27
C CYS A 13 4.13 2.14 -2.23
N LEU A 14 3.52 1.58 -1.18
CA LEU A 14 2.84 2.29 -0.10
C LEU A 14 3.69 2.29 1.18
N HIS A 15 4.11 3.47 1.62
CA HIS A 15 4.98 3.64 2.80
C HIS A 15 4.27 3.36 4.13
N SER A 16 5.06 3.28 5.21
CA SER A 16 4.57 3.04 6.58
C SER A 16 3.98 4.30 7.22
N PHE A 17 3.28 4.10 8.34
CA PHE A 17 2.71 5.18 9.14
C PHE A 17 3.74 6.27 9.44
N ARG A 18 3.39 7.53 9.17
CA ARG A 18 4.25 8.71 9.41
C ARG A 18 5.63 8.58 8.77
N THR A 19 5.67 8.11 7.53
CA THR A 19 6.90 8.11 6.70
C THR A 19 6.58 8.72 5.33
N SER A 20 7.37 8.46 4.31
CA SER A 20 7.12 8.96 2.95
C SER A 20 7.56 7.93 1.91
N GLY A 21 7.11 8.11 0.67
CA GLY A 21 7.53 7.32 -0.48
C GLY A 21 9.06 7.37 -0.66
N LYS A 22 9.67 8.54 -0.44
CA LYS A 22 11.14 8.70 -0.47
C LYS A 22 11.84 7.86 0.61
N ILE A 23 11.26 7.79 1.80
CA ILE A 23 11.80 6.98 2.90
C ILE A 23 11.67 5.48 2.57
N LEU A 24 10.50 5.05 2.06
CA LEU A 24 10.33 3.67 1.60
C LEU A 24 11.32 3.33 0.47
N GLN A 25 11.55 4.23 -0.48
CA GLN A 25 12.53 4.06 -1.55
C GLN A 25 13.94 3.80 -0.99
N LYS A 26 14.39 4.58 0.00
CA LYS A 26 15.68 4.37 0.68
C LYS A 26 15.75 3.02 1.39
N MET A 27 14.65 2.55 1.96
CA MET A 27 14.61 1.22 2.60
C MET A 27 14.71 0.10 1.56
N ILE A 28 13.95 0.21 0.47
CA ILE A 28 13.91 -0.80 -0.60
C ILE A 28 15.19 -0.81 -1.44
N SER A 29 15.92 0.31 -1.54
CA SER A 29 17.21 0.34 -2.24
C SER A 29 18.29 -0.55 -1.60
N ARG A 30 18.03 -1.09 -0.41
CA ARG A 30 18.89 -2.10 0.24
C ARG A 30 18.66 -3.51 -0.28
N TRP A 31 17.62 -3.74 -1.09
CA TRP A 31 17.39 -5.03 -1.72
C TRP A 31 18.48 -5.34 -2.76
N PRO A 32 18.85 -6.62 -2.93
CA PRO A 32 19.79 -7.03 -3.95
C PRO A 32 19.40 -6.56 -5.36
N GLU A 33 20.39 -6.19 -6.18
CA GLU A 33 20.17 -5.68 -7.54
C GLU A 33 19.47 -6.69 -8.45
N ASN A 34 19.72 -7.99 -8.27
CA ASN A 34 19.03 -9.06 -9.00
C ASN A 34 17.53 -9.20 -8.61
N VAL A 35 17.07 -8.45 -7.61
CA VAL A 35 15.64 -8.32 -7.25
C VAL A 35 15.13 -6.95 -7.69
N SER A 36 15.75 -5.87 -7.23
CA SER A 36 15.28 -4.51 -7.51
C SER A 36 15.39 -4.14 -8.98
N GLY A 37 16.40 -4.67 -9.68
CA GLY A 37 16.60 -4.52 -11.12
C GLY A 37 15.52 -5.19 -11.98
N GLU A 38 14.73 -6.12 -11.43
CA GLU A 38 13.65 -6.80 -12.14
C GLU A 38 12.28 -6.13 -11.97
N LEU A 39 12.20 -5.05 -11.17
CA LEU A 39 10.95 -4.39 -10.80
C LEU A 39 10.92 -2.93 -11.26
N ASP A 40 9.73 -2.44 -11.63
CA ASP A 40 9.46 -1.02 -11.86
C ASP A 40 8.68 -0.47 -10.65
N LEU A 41 9.37 0.13 -9.69
CA LEU A 41 8.82 0.54 -8.41
C LEU A 41 8.45 2.03 -8.42
N VAL A 42 7.18 2.34 -8.13
CA VAL A 42 6.68 3.71 -7.99
C VAL A 42 6.31 3.97 -6.55
N PHE A 43 7.04 4.86 -5.89
CA PHE A 43 6.84 5.22 -4.49
C PHE A 43 5.91 6.42 -4.38
N ALA A 44 4.70 6.21 -3.85
CA ALA A 44 3.73 7.27 -3.64
C ALA A 44 3.84 7.83 -2.23
N ASP A 45 3.68 9.15 -2.09
CA ASP A 45 3.39 9.78 -0.81
C ASP A 45 1.88 9.70 -0.53
N ALA A 46 1.54 9.42 0.72
CA ALA A 46 0.16 9.43 1.18
C ALA A 46 -0.40 10.87 1.22
N PRO A 47 -1.74 11.04 1.13
CA PRO A 47 -2.32 12.37 0.93
C PRO A 47 -2.38 13.23 2.21
N PHE A 48 -2.22 12.63 3.40
CA PHE A 48 -2.36 13.34 4.67
C PHE A 48 -1.00 13.58 5.32
N PRO A 49 -0.62 14.83 5.63
CA PRO A 49 0.54 15.09 6.48
C PRO A 49 0.40 14.40 7.85
N ALA A 50 1.51 13.93 8.41
CA ALA A 50 1.53 13.33 9.74
C ALA A 50 1.07 14.32 10.82
N GLU A 51 0.14 13.91 11.67
CA GLU A 51 -0.42 14.75 12.75
C GLU A 51 0.35 14.61 14.08
N GLY A 52 1.36 13.76 14.11
CA GLY A 52 2.17 13.56 15.30
C GLY A 52 3.55 13.04 14.98
N LYS A 53 4.26 12.65 16.04
CA LYS A 53 5.64 12.20 15.96
C LYS A 53 5.79 10.98 15.05
N SER A 54 6.82 11.00 14.20
CA SER A 54 7.27 9.82 13.47
C SER A 54 8.35 9.06 14.25
N ASP A 55 8.26 7.73 14.24
CA ASP A 55 9.27 6.85 14.83
C ASP A 55 10.61 6.91 14.08
N VAL A 56 10.65 7.53 12.90
CA VAL A 56 11.87 7.68 12.10
C VAL A 56 12.50 9.07 12.19
N GLU A 57 11.96 9.94 13.05
CA GLU A 57 12.59 11.24 13.35
C GLU A 57 14.02 11.07 13.85
N GLY A 58 14.93 11.90 13.35
CA GLY A 58 16.36 11.82 13.63
C GLY A 58 17.11 10.75 12.82
N ILE A 59 16.40 9.89 12.08
CA ILE A 59 16.98 8.92 11.13
C ILE A 59 16.73 9.37 9.69
N TYR A 60 15.51 9.81 9.38
CA TYR A 60 15.13 10.35 8.08
C TYR A 60 14.46 11.71 8.23
N ASP A 61 14.77 12.64 7.32
CA ASP A 61 14.17 13.97 7.32
C ASP A 61 12.68 13.95 6.90
N PRO A 62 11.86 14.89 7.40
CA PRO A 62 10.49 15.13 6.92
C PRO A 62 10.45 15.60 5.45
N PRO A 63 9.28 15.64 4.79
CA PRO A 63 7.92 15.46 5.32
C PRO A 63 7.54 13.99 5.57
N TYR A 64 6.58 13.80 6.48
CA TYR A 64 5.96 12.53 6.81
C TYR A 64 4.46 12.58 6.54
N PHE A 65 3.90 11.45 6.15
CA PHE A 65 2.52 11.31 5.73
C PHE A 65 1.87 10.06 6.33
N GLU A 66 0.54 10.04 6.29
CA GLU A 66 -0.31 8.94 6.74
C GLU A 66 -1.31 8.60 5.62
N TRP A 67 -1.57 7.31 5.40
CA TRP A 67 -2.59 6.90 4.42
C TRP A 67 -4.00 7.19 4.93
N PHE A 68 -4.21 7.03 6.22
CA PHE A 68 -5.45 7.34 6.94
C PHE A 68 -5.07 7.51 8.40
N GLN A 69 -5.87 8.26 9.15
CA GLN A 69 -5.69 8.46 10.59
C GLN A 69 -6.50 7.41 11.37
N SER A 70 -6.17 7.24 12.64
CA SER A 70 -6.97 6.45 13.56
C SER A 70 -7.03 7.09 14.93
N ASP A 71 -7.98 6.62 15.75
CA ASP A 71 -7.90 6.84 17.18
C ASP A 71 -6.67 6.13 17.80
N LYS A 72 -6.40 6.41 19.07
CA LYS A 72 -5.21 5.88 19.77
C LYS A 72 -5.24 4.36 19.93
N GLU A 73 -6.43 3.75 19.87
CA GLU A 73 -6.61 2.30 20.02
C GLU A 73 -6.66 1.58 18.67
N PHE A 74 -6.53 2.30 17.55
CA PHE A 74 -6.63 1.79 16.18
C PHE A 74 -7.97 1.07 15.90
N LYS A 75 -9.06 1.53 16.53
CA LYS A 75 -10.42 1.00 16.39
C LYS A 75 -11.29 1.81 15.44
N GLU A 76 -11.07 3.12 15.38
CA GLU A 76 -11.75 4.01 14.45
C GLU A 76 -10.75 4.57 13.46
N PHE A 77 -11.16 4.66 12.19
CA PHE A 77 -10.32 5.18 11.11
C PHE A 77 -10.99 6.40 10.50
N TYR A 78 -10.17 7.42 10.22
CA TYR A 78 -10.59 8.68 9.62
C TYR A 78 -9.90 8.86 8.28
N ASN A 79 -10.57 9.55 7.36
CA ASN A 79 -10.08 9.83 6.00
C ASN A 79 -9.79 8.59 5.12
N PHE A 80 -10.39 7.44 5.45
CA PHE A 80 -10.13 6.18 4.76
C PHE A 80 -10.68 6.18 3.33
N GLU A 81 -11.89 6.71 3.14
CA GLU A 81 -12.54 6.87 1.84
C GLU A 81 -11.75 7.83 0.93
N GLU A 82 -11.31 8.96 1.46
CA GLU A 82 -10.50 9.96 0.78
C GLU A 82 -9.15 9.38 0.34
N CYS A 83 -8.53 8.54 1.17
CA CYS A 83 -7.33 7.78 0.82
C CYS A 83 -7.55 6.89 -0.41
N LEU A 84 -8.65 6.14 -0.45
CA LEU A 84 -8.95 5.23 -1.57
C LEU A 84 -9.21 6.00 -2.87
N ASN A 85 -9.90 7.13 -2.79
CA ASN A 85 -10.11 8.02 -3.94
C ASN A 85 -8.78 8.56 -4.46
N TYR A 86 -7.91 9.06 -3.56
CA TYR A 86 -6.56 9.50 -3.92
C TYR A 86 -5.75 8.39 -4.60
N LEU A 87 -5.78 7.17 -4.06
CA LEU A 87 -5.08 6.03 -4.64
C LEU A 87 -5.62 5.67 -6.03
N GLU A 88 -6.94 5.68 -6.22
CA GLU A 88 -7.53 5.42 -7.55
C GLU A 88 -7.06 6.45 -8.58
N ASP A 89 -7.11 7.74 -8.24
CA ASP A 89 -6.68 8.83 -9.13
C ASP A 89 -5.17 8.78 -9.39
N PHE A 90 -4.36 8.45 -8.37
CA PHE A 90 -2.92 8.22 -8.54
C PHE A 90 -2.67 7.05 -9.49
N MET A 91 -3.39 5.93 -9.33
CA MET A 91 -3.26 4.75 -10.18
C MET A 91 -3.70 5.01 -11.61
N LEU A 92 -4.72 5.84 -11.84
CA LEU A 92 -5.14 6.28 -13.17
C LEU A 92 -4.06 7.15 -13.84
N LYS A 93 -3.43 8.04 -13.08
CA LYS A 93 -2.44 8.99 -13.61
C LYS A 93 -1.07 8.35 -13.88
N HIS A 94 -0.65 7.40 -13.04
CA HIS A 94 0.72 6.86 -13.04
C HIS A 94 0.82 5.38 -13.43
N GLY A 95 -0.32 4.72 -13.63
CA GLY A 95 -0.43 3.33 -14.03
C GLY A 95 -0.24 3.10 -15.54
N PRO A 96 -0.56 1.89 -16.02
CA PRO A 96 -1.17 0.79 -15.27
C PRO A 96 -0.19 0.14 -14.28
N PHE A 97 -0.68 -0.24 -13.11
CA PHE A 97 0.07 -1.01 -12.11
C PHE A 97 -0.31 -2.49 -12.19
N ASP A 98 0.68 -3.37 -12.06
CA ASP A 98 0.47 -4.81 -12.00
C ASP A 98 0.25 -5.29 -10.57
N GLY A 99 0.94 -4.69 -9.59
CA GLY A 99 0.87 -5.09 -8.20
C GLY A 99 1.00 -3.92 -7.23
N VAL A 100 0.80 -4.23 -5.95
CA VAL A 100 0.96 -3.27 -4.85
C VAL A 100 1.91 -3.85 -3.81
N LEU A 101 2.92 -3.06 -3.45
CA LEU A 101 3.79 -3.30 -2.31
C LEU A 101 3.37 -2.36 -1.19
N GLY A 102 3.25 -2.87 0.03
CA GLY A 102 3.01 -2.03 1.19
C GLY A 102 3.93 -2.40 2.36
N PHE A 103 4.25 -1.42 3.19
CA PHE A 103 4.95 -1.63 4.47
C PHE A 103 4.11 -1.08 5.64
N SER A 104 3.85 -1.89 6.67
CA SER A 104 3.16 -1.53 7.92
C SER A 104 1.76 -0.98 7.63
N GLN A 105 1.46 0.30 7.87
CA GLN A 105 0.18 0.89 7.48
C GLN A 105 -0.11 0.72 5.98
N GLY A 106 0.87 0.96 5.11
CA GLY A 106 0.74 0.73 3.68
C GLY A 106 0.50 -0.74 3.34
N ALA A 107 1.05 -1.68 4.12
CA ALA A 107 0.83 -3.11 3.95
C ALA A 107 -0.59 -3.53 4.37
N THR A 108 -1.08 -3.02 5.50
CA THR A 108 -2.46 -3.23 5.95
C THR A 108 -3.46 -2.72 4.91
N LEU A 109 -3.20 -1.55 4.33
CA LEU A 109 -4.00 -1.00 3.25
C LEU A 109 -3.93 -1.88 1.99
N ALA A 110 -2.71 -2.18 1.50
CA ALA A 110 -2.48 -2.99 0.31
C ALA A 110 -3.18 -4.36 0.37
N ALA A 111 -3.16 -5.01 1.55
CA ALA A 111 -3.79 -6.30 1.76
C ALA A 111 -5.32 -6.26 1.58
N ALA A 112 -5.97 -5.14 1.90
CA ALA A 112 -7.42 -4.97 1.77
C ALA A 112 -7.86 -4.58 0.35
N LEU A 113 -6.98 -3.95 -0.45
CA LEU A 113 -7.34 -3.39 -1.76
C LEU A 113 -7.98 -4.41 -2.71
N PRO A 114 -7.46 -5.65 -2.92
CA PRO A 114 -8.09 -6.59 -3.85
C PRO A 114 -9.50 -7.00 -3.44
N GLY A 115 -9.75 -7.10 -2.12
CA GLY A 115 -11.07 -7.40 -1.59
C GLY A 115 -12.04 -6.25 -1.82
N MET A 116 -11.63 -5.01 -1.53
CA MET A 116 -12.46 -3.83 -1.79
C MET A 116 -12.74 -3.63 -3.29
N GLN A 117 -11.75 -3.90 -4.15
CA GLN A 117 -11.93 -3.87 -5.61
C GLN A 117 -12.90 -4.95 -6.09
N LYS A 118 -12.82 -6.17 -5.53
CA LYS A 118 -13.76 -7.25 -5.84
C LYS A 118 -15.19 -6.91 -5.44
N GLU A 119 -15.38 -6.28 -4.28
CA GLU A 119 -16.69 -5.86 -3.78
C GLU A 119 -17.24 -4.62 -4.49
N GLY A 120 -16.47 -3.99 -5.36
CA GLY A 120 -16.90 -2.82 -6.12
C GLY A 120 -16.94 -1.53 -5.31
N VAL A 121 -16.24 -1.46 -4.16
CA VAL A 121 -16.30 -0.32 -3.24
C VAL A 121 -15.08 0.59 -3.29
N ALA A 122 -14.01 0.20 -3.99
CA ALA A 122 -12.81 1.01 -4.21
C ALA A 122 -12.04 0.54 -5.45
N LEU A 123 -11.24 1.42 -6.07
CA LEU A 123 -10.37 1.09 -7.20
C LEU A 123 -11.11 0.46 -8.41
N ASN A 124 -12.33 0.92 -8.69
CA ASN A 124 -13.19 0.42 -9.75
C ASN A 124 -12.79 0.93 -11.14
N ARG A 125 -12.07 2.06 -11.20
CA ARG A 125 -11.66 2.70 -12.47
C ARG A 125 -10.27 2.24 -12.95
N VAL A 126 -9.60 1.38 -12.19
CA VAL A 126 -8.24 0.91 -12.51
C VAL A 126 -8.23 -0.60 -12.77
N PRO A 127 -7.23 -1.13 -13.51
CA PRO A 127 -7.10 -2.57 -13.72
C PRO A 127 -7.02 -3.35 -12.41
N LYS A 128 -7.38 -4.63 -12.48
CA LYS A 128 -7.32 -5.53 -11.32
C LYS A 128 -5.88 -5.66 -10.80
N ILE A 129 -5.70 -5.56 -9.49
CA ILE A 129 -4.42 -5.85 -8.82
C ILE A 129 -4.08 -7.33 -9.04
N LYS A 130 -2.90 -7.60 -9.62
CA LYS A 130 -2.49 -8.96 -10.01
C LYS A 130 -1.66 -9.66 -8.95
N PHE A 131 -0.97 -8.93 -8.08
CA PHE A 131 -0.24 -9.50 -6.94
C PHE A 131 0.04 -8.46 -5.86
N LEU A 132 0.40 -8.95 -4.66
CA LEU A 132 0.75 -8.14 -3.50
C LEU A 132 2.13 -8.50 -2.93
N ILE A 133 2.82 -7.50 -2.39
CA ILE A 133 3.98 -7.67 -1.50
C ILE A 133 3.66 -6.95 -0.18
N ILE A 134 3.49 -7.72 0.89
CA ILE A 134 3.01 -7.24 2.19
C ILE A 134 4.15 -7.35 3.20
N ILE A 135 4.69 -6.21 3.65
CA ILE A 135 5.80 -6.15 4.61
C ILE A 135 5.25 -5.67 5.96
N SER A 136 5.35 -6.50 6.99
CA SER A 136 4.91 -6.22 8.37
C SER A 136 3.47 -5.68 8.45
N GLY A 137 2.57 -6.23 7.65
CA GLY A 137 1.18 -5.79 7.55
C GLY A 137 0.26 -6.32 8.66
N GLY A 138 -0.85 -5.62 8.83
CA GLY A 138 -1.98 -6.04 9.65
C GLY A 138 -3.21 -6.40 8.81
N LYS A 139 -4.24 -6.95 9.47
CA LYS A 139 -5.56 -7.19 8.88
C LYS A 139 -6.56 -6.25 9.55
N PHE A 140 -7.37 -5.54 8.75
CA PHE A 140 -8.53 -4.81 9.29
C PHE A 140 -9.54 -5.78 9.89
N GLY A 141 -10.10 -5.38 11.03
CA GLY A 141 -10.96 -6.21 11.87
C GLY A 141 -10.16 -7.16 12.78
N GLY A 142 -10.83 -7.61 13.83
CA GLY A 142 -10.25 -8.48 14.86
C GLY A 142 -9.82 -7.71 16.11
N SER A 143 -8.90 -8.28 16.89
CA SER A 143 -8.52 -7.72 18.20
C SER A 143 -7.56 -6.53 18.12
N LYS A 144 -6.75 -6.43 17.06
CA LYS A 144 -5.75 -5.35 16.90
C LYS A 144 -6.34 -4.13 16.22
N PHE A 145 -6.89 -4.29 15.02
CA PHE A 145 -7.41 -3.18 14.21
C PHE A 145 -8.93 -3.20 14.16
N GLY A 146 -9.54 -2.02 14.17
CA GLY A 146 -10.94 -1.84 13.80
C GLY A 146 -11.21 -2.21 12.35
N LEU A 147 -12.43 -2.00 11.90
CA LEU A 147 -12.86 -2.36 10.56
C LEU A 147 -13.46 -1.13 9.85
N PRO A 148 -12.72 -0.47 8.92
CA PRO A 148 -13.28 0.58 8.10
C PRO A 148 -14.50 0.08 7.31
N LYS A 149 -15.50 0.94 7.12
CA LYS A 149 -16.76 0.57 6.47
C LYS A 149 -16.55 -0.02 5.07
N LEU A 150 -15.72 0.61 4.24
CA LEU A 150 -15.42 0.09 2.90
C LEU A 150 -14.59 -1.20 2.93
N ALA A 151 -13.80 -1.42 3.97
CA ALA A 151 -13.02 -2.64 4.14
C ALA A 151 -13.81 -3.80 4.78
N ALA A 152 -15.09 -3.60 5.14
CA ALA A 152 -15.89 -4.56 5.91
C ALA A 152 -15.93 -5.97 5.28
N LYS A 153 -15.94 -6.04 3.95
CA LYS A 153 -15.95 -7.29 3.19
C LYS A 153 -14.64 -7.61 2.48
N ALA A 154 -13.58 -6.81 2.70
CA ALA A 154 -12.29 -6.98 2.03
C ALA A 154 -11.66 -8.36 2.27
N PHE A 155 -11.96 -8.99 3.41
CA PHE A 155 -11.47 -10.31 3.79
C PHE A 155 -12.59 -11.34 3.97
N SER A 156 -13.77 -11.11 3.39
CA SER A 156 -14.90 -12.06 3.44
C SER A 156 -14.64 -13.35 2.63
N SER A 157 -13.71 -13.29 1.68
CA SER A 157 -13.15 -14.43 0.96
C SER A 157 -11.63 -14.35 0.96
N PRO A 158 -10.90 -15.46 0.70
CA PRO A 158 -9.46 -15.41 0.48
C PRO A 158 -9.06 -14.38 -0.60
N VAL A 159 -7.86 -13.83 -0.48
CA VAL A 159 -7.29 -12.93 -1.49
C VAL A 159 -7.01 -13.75 -2.76
N ASN A 160 -7.64 -13.36 -3.87
CA ASN A 160 -7.64 -14.12 -5.13
C ASN A 160 -6.48 -13.73 -6.08
N CYS A 161 -5.35 -13.28 -5.53
CA CYS A 161 -4.12 -12.99 -6.27
C CYS A 161 -2.90 -13.47 -5.48
N PRO A 162 -1.77 -13.82 -6.14
CA PRO A 162 -0.53 -14.11 -5.43
C PRO A 162 -0.14 -13.01 -4.45
N SER A 163 0.30 -13.39 -3.26
CA SER A 163 0.77 -12.45 -2.24
C SER A 163 2.01 -13.00 -1.55
N LEU A 164 3.06 -12.20 -1.50
CA LEU A 164 4.25 -12.46 -0.67
C LEU A 164 4.10 -11.71 0.67
N HIS A 165 4.31 -12.41 1.78
CA HIS A 165 4.26 -11.84 3.13
C HIS A 165 5.66 -11.88 3.75
N ILE A 166 6.16 -10.73 4.17
CA ILE A 166 7.42 -10.58 4.91
C ILE A 166 7.04 -10.14 6.31
N ILE A 167 7.22 -11.03 7.29
CA ILE A 167 6.68 -10.91 8.66
C ILE A 167 7.81 -10.65 9.64
#